data_AF-A0A1V4CPB7-F1
#
_entry.id   AF-A0A1V4CPB7-F1
#
_cell.length_a   1.000
_cell.length_b   1.000
_cell.length_c   1.000
_cell.angle_alpha   90.00
_cell.angle_beta   90.00
_cell.angle_gamma   90.00
#
_symmetry.space_group_name_H-M   'P 1'
#
loop_
_entity.id
_entity.type
_entity.pdbx_description
1 polymer ?
#
loop_
_entity_poly.entity_id
_entity_poly.type
_entity_poly.pdbx_seq_one_letter_code
_entity_poly.pdbx_strand_id
1 'polypeptide(L)'
;DMPLRAFVLFSAAAGIFGWPGQANYASANAFLDALAHLRHAQGLPAVSTAWGMWAEARGMGGRLETANRARAVRTAAPMTAEQGLALFDLACAGDEALVVPFRLDAAAVREQPGGVPPIFREVVRGSARRGVGRGQATSELAQQLLPLPAPERDRVLLALVRDHAATVLGHADVSAIGEDQAFSDLGFDSLTAVELRNGLTAEAGVALSPTVVFDHPNPRRLAGHLAQRLLGVGGKTTVTSTRAAIHDDPIAIVGMDCRLPGAVGSPEDLWRMLEDGRDSIAPFPGDRGWVVDDLVAPDGTRNTLVGNFLDDVAGFDPAFFGISPREAAAMDPQQRLLLETSWRAVERSGINPASLRGSETGVFIGSNGQDYTALAVGDWEGADGYLSTATAGSVLSGRVSYVFGLEGPALTVD
;
A
#
# COMPACT_ATOMS: atom_id res chain seq x y z
N ASP A 1 0.45 32.27 47.81
CA ASP A 1 0.25 31.80 46.43
C ASP A 1 -0.55 32.81 45.64
N MET A 2 0.03 33.34 44.57
CA MET A 2 -0.72 34.13 43.59
C MET A 2 -1.34 33.16 42.57
N PRO A 3 -2.61 33.34 42.19
CA PRO A 3 -3.21 32.52 41.15
C PRO A 3 -2.44 32.67 39.84
N LEU A 4 -2.22 31.56 39.14
CA LEU A 4 -1.54 31.54 37.85
C LEU A 4 -2.28 32.46 36.87
N ARG A 5 -1.60 33.46 36.30
CA ARG A 5 -2.22 34.43 35.38
C ARG A 5 -2.34 33.92 33.95
N ALA A 6 -1.36 33.15 33.48
CA ALA A 6 -1.32 32.64 32.12
C ALA A 6 -0.57 31.30 32.07
N PHE A 7 -1.02 30.40 31.19
CA PHE A 7 -0.35 29.14 30.88
C PHE A 7 -0.32 29.01 29.35
N VAL A 8 0.83 29.27 28.74
CA VAL A 8 0.92 29.37 27.28
C VAL A 8 1.75 28.20 26.75
N LEU A 9 1.14 27.39 25.90
CA LEU A 9 1.75 26.24 25.24
C LEU A 9 2.14 26.61 23.81
N PHE A 10 3.36 26.28 23.42
CA PHE A 10 3.85 26.51 22.07
C PHE A 10 3.71 25.20 21.29
N SER A 11 2.67 25.16 20.46
CA SER A 11 2.34 24.03 19.59
C SER A 11 2.70 24.36 18.14
N ALA A 12 2.44 23.44 17.23
CA ALA A 12 2.71 23.59 15.81
C ALA A 12 1.48 23.24 14.98
N ALA A 13 1.23 24.01 13.93
CA ALA A 13 0.14 23.75 12.99
C ALA A 13 0.23 22.36 12.32
N ALA A 14 1.41 21.73 12.33
CA ALA A 14 1.61 20.35 11.90
C ALA A 14 0.76 19.33 12.70
N GLY A 15 0.45 19.61 13.98
CA GLY A 15 -0.45 18.78 14.80
C GLY A 15 -1.91 18.82 14.34
N ILE A 16 -2.30 19.88 13.63
CA ILE A 16 -3.66 20.08 13.10
C ILE A 16 -3.76 19.60 11.65
N PHE A 17 -2.77 19.93 10.82
CA PHE A 17 -2.80 19.64 9.39
C PHE A 17 -2.23 18.27 9.01
N GLY A 18 -1.45 17.62 9.88
CA GLY A 18 -0.90 16.28 9.64
C GLY A 18 0.09 16.23 8.48
N TRP A 19 1.25 16.86 8.64
CA TRP A 19 2.28 16.85 7.59
C TRP A 19 2.99 15.48 7.49
N PRO A 20 3.13 14.89 6.29
CA PRO A 20 3.82 13.61 6.12
C PRO A 20 5.25 13.61 6.66
N GLY A 21 5.67 12.50 7.26
CA GLY A 21 7.00 12.36 7.88
C GLY A 21 7.14 12.99 9.27
N GLN A 22 6.09 13.60 9.83
CA GLN A 22 6.12 14.30 11.12
C GLN A 22 5.21 13.66 12.17
N ALA A 23 4.93 12.36 12.09
CA ALA A 23 3.95 11.69 12.97
C ALA A 23 4.23 11.89 14.47
N ASN A 24 5.48 11.68 14.91
CA ASN A 24 5.89 11.87 16.30
C ASN A 24 5.79 13.35 16.74
N TYR A 25 6.09 14.28 15.84
CA TYR A 25 6.02 15.71 16.12
C TYR A 25 4.56 16.18 16.17
N ALA A 26 3.73 15.75 15.23
CA ALA A 26 2.31 16.07 15.18
C ALA A 26 1.55 15.55 16.41
N SER A 27 1.83 14.31 16.85
CA SER A 27 1.19 13.72 18.03
C SER A 27 1.55 14.46 19.32
N ALA A 28 2.82 14.86 19.48
CA ALA A 28 3.26 15.66 20.63
C ALA A 28 2.56 17.03 20.69
N ASN A 29 2.41 17.71 19.54
CA ASN A 29 1.73 19.00 19.47
C ASN A 29 0.21 18.87 19.69
N ALA A 30 -0.42 17.83 19.15
CA ALA A 30 -1.83 17.54 19.41
C ALA A 30 -2.12 17.28 20.90
N PHE A 31 -1.17 16.68 21.64
CA PHE A 31 -1.28 16.54 23.08
C PHE A 31 -1.26 17.89 23.81
N LEU A 32 -0.40 18.83 23.40
CA LEU A 32 -0.37 20.18 23.98
C LEU A 32 -1.69 20.91 23.75
N ASP A 33 -2.26 20.78 22.55
CA ASP A 33 -3.54 21.40 22.19
C ASP A 33 -4.68 20.82 23.06
N ALA A 34 -4.72 19.50 23.23
CA ALA A 34 -5.70 18.83 24.10
C ALA A 34 -5.52 19.21 25.58
N LEU A 35 -4.28 19.41 26.04
CA LEU A 35 -4.00 19.83 27.42
C LEU A 35 -4.54 21.24 27.70
N ALA A 36 -4.44 22.17 26.74
CA ALA A 36 -5.03 23.49 26.90
C ALA A 36 -6.56 23.43 27.03
N HIS A 37 -7.22 22.63 26.17
CA HIS A 37 -8.66 22.40 26.27
C HIS A 37 -9.08 21.81 27.62
N LEU A 38 -8.34 20.81 28.13
CA LEU A 38 -8.62 20.20 29.43
C LEU A 38 -8.53 21.22 30.57
N ARG A 39 -7.54 22.12 30.54
CA ARG A 39 -7.38 23.17 31.55
C ARG A 39 -8.49 24.21 31.48
N HIS A 40 -8.86 24.65 30.28
CA HIS A 40 -10.01 25.54 30.07
C HIS A 40 -11.31 24.93 30.60
N ALA A 41 -11.55 23.63 30.35
CA ALA A 41 -12.72 22.92 30.87
C ALA A 41 -12.75 22.86 32.42
N GLN A 42 -11.61 23.02 33.08
CA GLN A 42 -11.48 23.08 34.54
C GLN A 42 -11.48 24.52 35.09
N GLY A 43 -11.73 25.53 34.25
CA GLY A 43 -11.68 26.94 34.63
C GLY A 43 -10.25 27.45 34.95
N LEU A 44 -9.22 26.72 34.50
CA LEU A 44 -7.83 27.11 34.66
C LEU A 44 -7.34 27.82 33.39
N PRO A 45 -6.51 28.87 33.50
CA PRO A 45 -5.99 29.55 32.33
C PRO A 45 -5.09 28.60 31.52
N ALA A 46 -5.32 28.55 30.20
CA ALA A 46 -4.44 27.88 29.23
C ALA A 46 -4.74 28.28 27.78
N VAL A 47 -3.70 28.67 27.03
CA VAL A 47 -3.80 28.83 25.57
C VAL A 47 -2.68 28.04 24.90
N SER A 48 -3.04 27.19 23.94
CA SER A 48 -2.10 26.54 23.02
C SER A 48 -2.04 27.33 21.74
N THR A 49 -0.83 27.68 21.31
CA THR A 49 -0.61 28.45 20.09
C THR A 49 0.03 27.55 19.05
N ALA A 50 -0.76 27.05 18.08
CA ALA A 50 -0.31 26.16 17.02
C ALA A 50 0.33 26.96 15.89
N TRP A 51 1.63 27.18 15.99
CA TRP A 51 2.38 28.07 15.10
C TRP A 51 2.49 27.53 13.67
N GLY A 52 2.21 28.41 12.70
CA GLY A 52 2.61 28.24 11.31
C GLY A 52 4.11 28.49 11.10
N MET A 53 4.51 28.58 9.83
CA MET A 53 5.92 28.74 9.47
C MET A 53 6.45 30.15 9.77
N TRP A 54 7.67 30.23 10.30
CA TRP A 54 8.40 31.48 10.56
C TRP A 54 9.44 31.75 9.45
N ALA A 55 9.70 33.01 9.16
CA ALA A 55 10.61 33.45 8.10
C ALA A 55 12.09 33.33 8.49
N GLU A 56 12.37 33.37 9.80
CA GLU A 56 13.72 33.43 10.35
C GLU A 56 14.49 32.11 10.19
N ALA A 57 15.69 32.19 9.61
CA ALA A 57 16.55 31.03 9.37
C ALA A 57 17.10 30.37 10.65
N ARG A 58 17.08 31.07 11.81
CA ARG A 58 17.66 30.57 13.07
C ARG A 58 16.67 29.78 13.95
N GLY A 59 15.40 29.65 13.55
CA GLY A 59 14.36 28.92 14.29
C GLY A 59 14.13 27.48 13.82
N MET A 60 13.15 26.79 14.42
CA MET A 60 12.74 25.43 14.00
C MET A 60 12.39 25.35 12.52
N GLY A 61 11.81 26.41 11.94
CA GLY A 61 11.50 26.49 10.50
C GLY A 61 12.73 26.51 9.58
N GLY A 62 13.89 26.94 10.09
CA GLY A 62 15.17 26.91 9.36
C GLY A 62 15.90 25.57 9.41
N ARG A 63 15.49 24.68 10.33
CA ARG A 63 16.02 23.31 10.48
C ARG A 63 15.18 22.25 9.77
N LEU A 64 14.07 22.66 9.13
CA LEU A 64 13.29 21.78 8.26
C LEU A 64 14.12 21.41 7.04
N GLU A 65 14.16 20.11 6.72
CA GLU A 65 14.68 19.64 5.44
C GLU A 65 14.02 20.38 4.27
N THR A 66 14.79 20.60 3.21
CA THR A 66 14.40 21.43 2.05
C THR A 66 13.05 21.02 1.46
N ALA A 67 12.74 19.72 1.43
CA ALA A 67 11.47 19.18 0.94
C ALA A 67 10.26 19.55 1.82
N ASN A 68 10.42 19.47 3.15
CA ASN A 68 9.39 19.85 4.12
C ASN A 68 9.14 21.36 4.10
N ARG A 69 10.21 22.14 3.91
CA ARG A 69 10.14 23.59 3.75
C ARG A 69 9.39 23.98 2.47
N ALA A 70 9.73 23.36 1.34
CA ALA A 70 9.06 23.62 0.06
C ALA A 70 7.57 23.26 0.10
N ARG A 71 7.20 22.20 0.84
CA ARG A 71 5.80 21.79 1.01
C ARG A 71 5.02 22.74 1.94
N ALA A 72 5.59 23.16 3.06
CA ALA A 72 4.95 24.11 3.97
C ALA A 72 4.63 25.44 3.26
N VAL A 73 5.55 25.93 2.40
CA VAL A 73 5.38 27.16 1.64
C VAL A 73 4.25 27.08 0.59
N ARG A 74 3.84 25.88 0.14
CA ARG A 74 2.70 25.71 -0.78
C ARG A 74 1.33 25.96 -0.13
N THR A 75 1.26 25.95 1.19
CA THR A 75 0.03 26.19 1.97
C THR A 75 0.11 27.43 2.85
N ALA A 76 1.32 27.80 3.29
CA ALA A 76 1.52 28.84 4.27
C ALA A 76 2.64 29.79 3.85
N ALA A 77 2.38 31.09 3.86
CA ALA A 77 3.46 32.06 3.74
C ALA A 77 4.18 32.22 5.09
N PRO A 78 5.53 32.29 5.11
CA PRO A 78 6.27 32.42 6.36
C PRO A 78 5.99 33.78 7.04
N MET A 79 5.77 33.76 8.35
CA MET A 79 5.53 34.92 9.20
C MET A 79 6.85 35.53 9.69
N THR A 80 6.95 36.85 9.78
CA THR A 80 8.09 37.50 10.44
C THR A 80 7.93 37.48 11.96
N ALA A 81 9.02 37.71 12.70
CA ALA A 81 8.99 37.78 14.15
C ALA A 81 8.03 38.84 14.69
N GLU A 82 7.93 40.00 14.02
CA GLU A 82 6.98 41.05 14.39
C GLU A 82 5.53 40.58 14.23
N GLN A 83 5.23 39.85 13.14
CA GLN A 83 3.90 39.25 12.93
C GLN A 83 3.61 38.16 13.95
N GLY A 84 4.59 37.31 14.25
CA GLY A 84 4.47 36.25 15.25
C GLY A 84 4.20 36.79 16.66
N LEU A 85 4.93 37.82 17.08
CA LEU A 85 4.73 38.46 18.38
C LEU A 85 3.37 39.17 18.48
N ALA A 86 2.93 39.86 17.43
CA ALA A 86 1.60 40.46 17.41
C ALA A 86 0.47 39.40 17.54
N LEU A 87 0.63 38.25 16.88
CA LEU A 87 -0.32 37.14 17.00
C LEU A 87 -0.25 36.44 18.36
N PHE A 88 0.93 36.41 19.00
CA PHE A 88 1.09 35.90 20.36
C PHE A 88 0.31 36.77 21.37
N ASP A 89 0.45 38.09 21.28
CA ASP A 89 -0.27 39.02 22.16
C ASP A 89 -1.80 38.87 22.00
N LEU A 90 -2.27 38.72 20.75
CA LEU A 90 -3.68 38.46 20.46
C LEU A 90 -4.15 37.11 21.03
N ALA A 91 -3.35 36.05 20.90
CA ALA A 91 -3.67 34.74 21.46
C ALA A 91 -3.76 34.78 22.99
N CYS A 92 -2.87 35.51 23.66
CA CYS A 92 -2.87 35.65 25.12
C CYS A 92 -4.00 36.55 25.65
N ALA A 93 -4.56 37.43 24.83
CA ALA A 93 -5.68 38.30 25.19
C ALA A 93 -7.06 37.67 24.92
N GLY A 94 -7.11 36.59 24.14
CA GLY A 94 -8.33 35.86 23.82
C GLY A 94 -8.75 34.85 24.91
N ASP A 95 -9.93 34.26 24.72
CA ASP A 95 -10.51 33.24 25.62
C ASP A 95 -10.51 31.82 24.97
N GLU A 96 -9.86 31.68 23.82
CA GLU A 96 -9.77 30.42 23.09
C GLU A 96 -8.66 29.55 23.67
N ALA A 97 -8.97 28.26 23.93
CA ALA A 97 -7.98 27.30 24.42
C ALA A 97 -6.90 26.97 23.38
N LEU A 98 -7.23 27.09 22.09
CA LEU A 98 -6.36 26.80 20.96
C LEU A 98 -6.49 27.89 19.91
N VAL A 99 -5.37 28.51 19.57
CA VAL A 99 -5.27 29.50 18.49
C VAL A 99 -4.24 29.01 17.48
N VAL A 100 -4.50 29.22 16.19
CA VAL A 100 -3.63 28.77 15.10
C VAL A 100 -3.10 29.97 14.31
N PRO A 101 -1.99 30.61 14.75
CA PRO A 101 -1.36 31.68 13.98
C PRO A 101 -0.76 31.13 12.68
N PHE A 102 -1.49 31.29 11.59
CA PHE A 102 -1.15 30.69 10.31
C PHE A 102 -1.46 31.65 9.16
N ARG A 103 -0.42 32.04 8.40
CA ARG A 103 -0.56 32.85 7.18
C ARG A 103 -0.91 31.95 6.00
N LEU A 104 -2.19 31.73 5.78
CA LEU A 104 -2.68 30.98 4.62
C LEU A 104 -2.37 31.73 3.32
N ASP A 105 -1.70 31.07 2.37
CA ASP A 105 -1.60 31.56 1.01
C ASP A 105 -2.78 31.04 0.18
N ALA A 106 -3.88 31.81 0.16
CA ALA A 106 -5.10 31.41 -0.53
C ALA A 106 -4.95 31.30 -2.06
N ALA A 107 -3.95 31.95 -2.66
CA ALA A 107 -3.67 31.78 -4.09
C ALA A 107 -2.98 30.43 -4.33
N ALA A 108 -1.90 30.16 -3.60
CA ALA A 108 -1.18 28.90 -3.68
C ALA A 108 -2.08 27.69 -3.37
N VAL A 109 -2.98 27.80 -2.39
CA VAL A 109 -3.93 26.74 -2.03
C VAL A 109 -4.99 26.49 -3.12
N ARG A 110 -5.38 27.51 -3.90
CA ARG A 110 -6.32 27.34 -5.02
C ARG A 110 -5.68 26.66 -6.22
N GLU A 111 -4.39 26.89 -6.42
CA GLU A 111 -3.60 26.36 -7.53
C GLU A 111 -3.07 24.94 -7.27
N GLN A 112 -3.35 24.35 -6.09
CA GLN A 112 -2.87 23.01 -5.78
C GLN A 112 -3.52 21.92 -6.66
N PRO A 113 -2.71 20.99 -7.20
CA PRO A 113 -3.21 19.78 -7.84
C PRO A 113 -4.05 18.97 -6.84
N GLY A 114 -5.34 18.76 -7.14
CA GLY A 114 -6.29 18.11 -6.23
C GLY A 114 -7.32 19.05 -5.59
N GLY A 115 -7.21 20.36 -5.82
CA GLY A 115 -8.15 21.37 -5.35
C GLY A 115 -7.97 21.74 -3.87
N VAL A 116 -8.86 22.60 -3.36
CA VAL A 116 -8.76 23.15 -2.00
C VAL A 116 -9.04 22.06 -0.94
N PRO A 117 -8.09 21.78 -0.02
CA PRO A 117 -8.29 20.82 1.06
C PRO A 117 -9.52 21.17 1.91
N PRO A 118 -10.29 20.17 2.42
CA PRO A 118 -11.53 20.42 3.16
C PRO A 118 -11.41 21.46 4.28
N ILE A 119 -10.31 21.44 5.04
CA ILE A 119 -10.04 22.36 6.16
C ILE A 119 -9.93 23.83 5.73
N PHE A 120 -9.58 24.11 4.47
CA PHE A 120 -9.43 25.47 3.94
C PHE A 120 -10.63 25.92 3.09
N ARG A 121 -11.61 25.04 2.84
CA ARG A 121 -12.70 25.32 1.91
C ARG A 121 -13.56 26.50 2.33
N GLU A 122 -13.70 26.78 3.62
CA GLU A 122 -14.52 27.88 4.12
C GLU A 122 -13.76 29.21 4.11
N VAL A 123 -12.46 29.16 4.41
CA VAL A 123 -11.56 30.33 4.46
C VAL A 123 -11.21 30.85 3.06
N VAL A 124 -11.15 29.97 2.06
CA VAL A 124 -10.79 30.31 0.67
C VAL A 124 -12.01 30.75 -0.18
N ARG A 125 -13.24 30.80 0.38
CA ARG A 125 -14.46 31.18 -0.37
C ARG A 125 -14.50 32.68 -0.68
N GLY A 126 -13.94 33.04 -1.83
CA GLY A 126 -14.00 34.39 -2.38
C GLY A 126 -13.69 34.42 -3.87
N SER A 127 -14.50 33.75 -4.69
CA SER A 127 -14.75 34.08 -6.10
C SER A 127 -15.86 33.18 -6.63
N ALA A 128 -16.78 33.77 -7.39
CA ALA A 128 -18.08 33.25 -7.78
C ALA A 128 -18.08 31.82 -8.31
N ARG A 129 -19.15 31.09 -7.98
CA ARG A 129 -19.62 29.91 -8.69
C ARG A 129 -19.61 30.18 -10.20
N ARG A 130 -18.55 29.76 -10.89
CA ARG A 130 -18.73 29.27 -12.26
C ARG A 130 -19.39 27.92 -12.11
N GLY A 131 -20.66 27.87 -12.50
CA GLY A 131 -21.42 26.63 -12.53
C GLY A 131 -20.57 25.57 -13.22
N VAL A 132 -20.43 24.43 -12.56
CA VAL A 132 -19.91 23.22 -13.20
C VAL A 132 -20.93 22.86 -14.27
N GLY A 133 -20.73 23.41 -15.46
CA GLY A 133 -21.31 22.83 -16.66
C GLY A 133 -20.78 21.42 -16.74
N ARG A 134 -21.66 20.44 -16.55
CA ARG A 134 -21.47 19.10 -17.11
C ARG A 134 -21.40 19.26 -18.64
N GLY A 135 -20.22 19.62 -19.12
CA GLY A 135 -19.82 19.60 -20.51
C GLY A 135 -18.43 19.01 -20.53
N GLN A 136 -18.29 17.83 -21.13
CA GLN A 136 -17.00 17.25 -21.48
C GLN A 136 -16.24 18.26 -22.35
N ALA A 137 -15.37 19.06 -21.75
CA ALA A 137 -14.23 19.58 -22.47
C ALA A 137 -13.27 18.39 -22.61
N THR A 138 -13.29 17.76 -23.78
CA THR A 138 -12.31 16.73 -24.14
C THR A 138 -10.91 17.30 -23.92
N SER A 139 -10.11 16.65 -23.07
CA SER A 139 -8.70 17.00 -22.83
C SER A 139 -7.98 17.26 -24.16
N GLU A 140 -7.08 18.24 -24.23
CA GLU A 140 -6.30 18.54 -25.45
C GLU A 140 -5.55 17.29 -25.94
N LEU A 141 -5.04 16.48 -25.01
CA LEU A 141 -4.43 15.18 -25.31
C LEU A 141 -5.45 14.20 -25.91
N ALA A 142 -6.69 14.17 -25.40
CA ALA A 142 -7.74 13.34 -25.97
C ALA A 142 -8.09 13.77 -27.40
N GLN A 143 -8.11 15.08 -27.69
CA GLN A 143 -8.36 15.60 -29.05
C GLN A 143 -7.23 15.23 -30.03
N GLN A 144 -5.98 15.21 -29.58
CA GLN A 144 -4.83 14.76 -30.38
C GLN A 144 -4.84 13.25 -30.64
N LEU A 145 -5.30 12.46 -29.67
CA LEU A 145 -5.33 10.99 -29.77
C LEU A 145 -6.52 10.45 -30.57
N LEU A 146 -7.69 11.11 -30.54
CA LEU A 146 -8.90 10.69 -31.26
C LEU A 146 -8.71 10.40 -32.77
N PRO A 147 -7.97 11.22 -33.56
CA PRO A 147 -7.76 10.96 -34.98
C PRO A 147 -6.74 9.84 -35.27
N LEU A 148 -5.99 9.37 -34.29
CA LEU A 148 -4.94 8.36 -34.50
C LEU A 148 -5.48 6.92 -34.50
N PRO A 149 -4.91 6.01 -35.29
CA PRO A 149 -5.14 4.57 -35.16
C PRO A 149 -4.84 4.07 -33.73
N ALA A 150 -5.56 3.05 -33.26
CA ALA A 150 -5.35 2.45 -31.93
C ALA A 150 -3.86 2.13 -31.60
N PRO A 151 -3.08 1.47 -32.48
CA PRO A 151 -1.68 1.17 -32.19
C PRO A 151 -0.79 2.43 -32.08
N GLU A 152 -1.17 3.54 -32.71
CA GLU A 152 -0.44 4.80 -32.60
C GLU A 152 -0.80 5.53 -31.30
N ARG A 153 -2.08 5.47 -30.87
CA ARG A 153 -2.50 5.99 -29.56
C ARG A 153 -1.78 5.31 -28.40
N ASP A 154 -1.68 3.98 -28.46
CA ASP A 154 -1.02 3.19 -27.42
C ASP A 154 0.47 3.56 -27.30
N ARG A 155 1.15 3.79 -28.43
CA ARG A 155 2.54 4.24 -28.45
C ARG A 155 2.72 5.63 -27.83
N VAL A 156 1.85 6.58 -28.16
CA VAL A 156 1.91 7.94 -27.60
C VAL A 156 1.70 7.93 -26.09
N LEU A 157 0.68 7.20 -25.61
CA LEU A 157 0.40 7.10 -24.18
C LEU A 157 1.48 6.33 -23.42
N LEU A 158 2.06 5.30 -24.03
CA LEU A 158 3.18 4.57 -23.45
C LEU A 158 4.42 5.45 -23.33
N ALA A 159 4.74 6.24 -24.36
CA ALA A 159 5.83 7.22 -24.31
C ALA A 159 5.60 8.24 -23.18
N LEU A 160 4.40 8.82 -23.10
CA LEU A 160 4.03 9.76 -22.04
C LEU A 160 4.30 9.22 -20.62
N VAL A 161 3.87 7.98 -20.37
CA VAL A 161 4.08 7.32 -19.07
C VAL A 161 5.55 7.07 -18.80
N ARG A 162 6.31 6.60 -19.79
CA ARG A 162 7.75 6.31 -19.64
C ARG A 162 8.56 7.60 -19.44
N ASP A 163 8.23 8.68 -20.13
CA ASP A 163 8.88 9.98 -19.99
C ASP A 163 8.69 10.56 -18.57
N HIS A 164 7.47 10.48 -18.06
CA HIS A 164 7.18 10.88 -16.67
C HIS A 164 7.89 9.98 -15.67
N ALA A 165 7.91 8.67 -15.91
CA ALA A 165 8.58 7.74 -15.02
C ALA A 165 10.10 7.97 -14.97
N ALA A 166 10.73 8.21 -16.13
CA ALA A 166 12.15 8.55 -16.21
C ALA A 166 12.46 9.88 -15.49
N THR A 167 11.59 10.88 -15.66
CA THR A 167 11.74 12.19 -14.99
C THR A 167 11.68 12.07 -13.47
N VAL A 168 10.69 11.34 -12.93
CA VAL A 168 10.52 11.13 -11.49
C VAL A 168 11.70 10.37 -10.88
N LEU A 169 12.21 9.36 -11.59
CA LEU A 169 13.35 8.57 -11.14
C LEU A 169 14.72 9.24 -11.44
N GLY A 170 14.74 10.40 -12.09
CA GLY A 170 15.97 11.11 -12.43
C GLY A 170 16.82 10.44 -13.52
N HIS A 171 16.22 9.57 -14.34
CA HIS A 171 16.88 8.98 -15.49
C HIS A 171 16.93 9.96 -16.66
N ALA A 172 18.12 10.16 -17.22
CA ALA A 172 18.32 11.01 -18.40
C ALA A 172 17.80 10.36 -19.71
N ASP A 173 17.58 9.04 -19.71
CA ASP A 173 17.12 8.29 -20.87
C ASP A 173 15.90 7.43 -20.51
N VAL A 174 14.86 7.55 -21.33
CA VAL A 174 13.58 6.83 -21.26
C VAL A 174 13.76 5.34 -21.56
N SER A 175 14.83 4.97 -22.28
CA SER A 175 15.17 3.58 -22.57
C SER A 175 15.44 2.75 -21.30
N ALA A 176 15.80 3.40 -20.19
CA ALA A 176 16.00 2.77 -18.89
C ALA A 176 14.69 2.28 -18.24
N ILE A 177 13.53 2.77 -18.70
CA ILE A 177 12.21 2.36 -18.20
C ILE A 177 11.66 1.27 -19.11
N GLY A 178 11.68 0.01 -18.67
CA GLY A 178 11.08 -1.11 -19.40
C GLY A 178 9.55 -0.98 -19.52
N GLU A 179 8.98 -1.31 -20.68
CA GLU A 179 7.53 -1.16 -20.95
C GLU A 179 6.65 -2.05 -20.04
N ASP A 180 7.17 -3.23 -19.72
CA ASP A 180 6.47 -4.26 -18.94
C ASP A 180 7.09 -4.47 -17.55
N GLN A 181 8.19 -3.76 -17.25
CA GLN A 181 8.88 -3.84 -15.97
C GLN A 181 8.04 -3.18 -14.87
N ALA A 182 7.98 -3.82 -13.70
CA ALA A 182 7.21 -3.30 -12.58
C ALA A 182 7.82 -2.00 -12.07
N PHE A 183 6.97 -1.03 -11.71
CA PHE A 183 7.41 0.23 -11.12
C PHE A 183 8.20 0.00 -9.82
N SER A 184 7.83 -1.00 -9.01
CA SER A 184 8.57 -1.39 -7.81
C SER A 184 10.04 -1.75 -8.11
N ASP A 185 10.28 -2.48 -9.20
CA ASP A 185 11.61 -2.95 -9.59
C ASP A 185 12.46 -1.81 -10.16
N LEU A 186 11.80 -0.77 -10.66
CA LEU A 186 12.42 0.48 -11.12
C LEU A 186 12.72 1.45 -9.97
N GLY A 187 12.35 1.10 -8.73
CA GLY A 187 12.61 1.94 -7.55
C GLY A 187 11.50 2.93 -7.22
N PHE A 188 10.28 2.73 -7.73
CA PHE A 188 9.13 3.51 -7.27
C PHE A 188 8.75 3.16 -5.83
N ASP A 189 8.66 4.19 -5.01
CA ASP A 189 8.15 4.20 -3.65
C ASP A 189 6.81 4.96 -3.54
N SER A 190 6.31 5.14 -2.31
CA SER A 190 5.05 5.84 -2.06
C SER A 190 5.06 7.33 -2.47
N LEU A 191 6.22 7.97 -2.55
CA LEU A 191 6.33 9.40 -2.89
C LEU A 191 6.42 9.58 -4.41
N THR A 192 7.34 8.85 -5.04
CA THR A 192 7.53 8.84 -6.50
C THR A 192 6.27 8.37 -7.25
N ALA A 193 5.51 7.42 -6.69
CA ALA A 193 4.21 7.02 -7.23
C ALA A 193 3.21 8.19 -7.29
N VAL A 194 3.19 9.04 -6.25
CA VAL A 194 2.34 10.23 -6.20
C VAL A 194 2.81 11.30 -7.19
N GLU A 195 4.11 11.47 -7.36
CA GLU A 195 4.70 12.42 -8.31
C GLU A 195 4.38 12.05 -9.76
N LEU A 196 4.58 10.78 -10.14
CA LEU A 196 4.19 10.25 -11.45
C LEU A 196 2.69 10.46 -11.70
N ARG A 197 1.86 10.10 -10.73
CA ARG A 197 0.40 10.28 -10.80
C ARG A 197 0.00 11.74 -10.99
N ASN A 198 0.65 12.66 -10.30
CA ASN A 198 0.36 14.09 -10.39
C ASN A 198 0.80 14.67 -11.74
N GLY A 199 1.98 14.30 -12.25
CA GLY A 199 2.44 14.71 -13.58
C GLY A 199 1.50 14.22 -14.68
N LEU A 200 1.13 12.93 -14.66
CA LEU A 200 0.18 12.37 -15.61
C LEU A 200 -1.22 13.00 -15.51
N THR A 201 -1.69 13.30 -14.29
CA THR A 201 -2.97 14.01 -14.09
C THR A 201 -2.94 15.40 -14.71
N ALA A 202 -1.82 16.12 -14.55
CA ALA A 202 -1.66 17.47 -15.07
C ALA A 202 -1.62 17.49 -16.61
N GLU A 203 -0.87 16.58 -17.23
CA GLU A 203 -0.72 16.55 -18.69
C GLU A 203 -1.91 15.89 -19.40
N ALA A 204 -2.42 14.78 -18.87
CA ALA A 204 -3.55 14.11 -19.48
C ALA A 204 -4.88 14.82 -19.20
N GLY A 205 -4.95 15.69 -18.18
CA GLY A 205 -6.18 16.40 -17.82
C GLY A 205 -7.29 15.47 -17.29
N VAL A 206 -6.92 14.27 -16.80
CA VAL A 206 -7.84 13.30 -16.21
C VAL A 206 -7.48 13.03 -14.76
N ALA A 207 -8.48 12.97 -13.88
CA ALA A 207 -8.27 12.63 -12.49
C ALA A 207 -7.88 11.15 -12.35
N LEU A 208 -6.70 10.87 -11.78
CA LEU A 208 -6.22 9.53 -11.49
C LEU A 208 -6.36 9.18 -9.98
N SER A 209 -6.59 7.91 -9.67
CA SER A 209 -6.61 7.44 -8.27
C SER A 209 -5.24 7.67 -7.59
N PRO A 210 -5.17 7.91 -6.27
CA PRO A 210 -3.90 7.88 -5.54
C PRO A 210 -3.16 6.54 -5.64
N THR A 211 -3.89 5.44 -5.86
CA THR A 211 -3.36 4.06 -5.97
C THR A 211 -2.98 3.67 -7.40
N VAL A 212 -3.12 4.58 -8.39
CA VAL A 212 -3.06 4.22 -9.82
C VAL A 212 -1.78 3.51 -10.25
N VAL A 213 -0.64 3.82 -9.63
CA VAL A 213 0.65 3.19 -9.91
C VAL A 213 0.70 1.75 -9.37
N PHE A 214 -0.01 1.46 -8.28
CA PHE A 214 -0.14 0.11 -7.72
C PHE A 214 -1.20 -0.70 -8.45
N ASP A 215 -2.33 -0.08 -8.79
CA ASP A 215 -3.42 -0.71 -9.57
C ASP A 215 -2.95 -1.07 -11.00
N HIS A 216 -2.01 -0.29 -11.54
CA HIS A 216 -1.42 -0.47 -12.85
C HIS A 216 0.12 -0.51 -12.74
N PRO A 217 0.70 -1.64 -12.31
CA PRO A 217 2.06 -1.71 -11.78
C PRO A 217 3.18 -1.60 -12.83
N ASN A 218 2.89 -1.31 -14.10
CA ASN A 218 3.91 -1.08 -15.12
C ASN A 218 3.46 -0.04 -16.16
N PRO A 219 4.39 0.53 -16.95
CA PRO A 219 4.09 1.58 -17.92
C PRO A 219 3.01 1.21 -18.94
N ARG A 220 3.04 -0.02 -19.48
CA ARG A 220 2.04 -0.49 -20.46
C ARG A 220 0.62 -0.49 -19.89
N ARG A 221 0.44 -1.00 -18.66
CA ARG A 221 -0.88 -1.06 -18.02
C ARG A 221 -1.40 0.33 -17.66
N LEU A 222 -0.53 1.22 -17.19
CA LEU A 222 -0.90 2.58 -16.85
C LEU A 222 -1.28 3.39 -18.10
N ALA A 223 -0.57 3.20 -19.22
CA ALA A 223 -0.92 3.78 -20.51
C ALA A 223 -2.29 3.29 -21.02
N GLY A 224 -2.58 1.99 -20.88
CA GLY A 224 -3.90 1.43 -21.19
C GLY A 224 -5.03 2.01 -20.33
N HIS A 225 -4.79 2.23 -19.04
CA HIS A 225 -5.75 2.91 -18.16
C HIS A 225 -5.99 4.37 -18.59
N LEU A 226 -4.94 5.10 -18.96
CA LEU A 226 -5.07 6.46 -19.49
C LEU A 226 -5.88 6.49 -20.78
N ALA A 227 -5.67 5.54 -21.69
CA ALA A 227 -6.44 5.43 -22.93
C ALA A 227 -7.94 5.29 -22.65
N GLN A 228 -8.31 4.43 -21.69
CA GLN A 228 -9.69 4.22 -21.26
C GLN A 228 -10.30 5.50 -20.67
N ARG A 229 -9.55 6.21 -19.82
CA ARG A 229 -10.01 7.44 -19.16
C ARG A 229 -10.16 8.62 -20.13
N LEU A 230 -9.28 8.72 -21.12
CA LEU A 230 -9.24 9.85 -22.07
C LEU A 230 -10.21 9.69 -23.22
N LEU A 231 -10.29 8.49 -23.79
CA LEU A 231 -11.01 8.25 -25.03
C LEU A 231 -12.36 7.57 -24.80
N GLY A 232 -12.60 7.02 -23.61
CA GLY A 232 -13.69 6.07 -23.39
C GLY A 232 -13.57 4.81 -24.27
N VAL A 233 -12.42 4.64 -24.92
CA VAL A 233 -12.12 3.51 -25.81
C VAL A 233 -11.52 2.44 -24.91
N GLY A 234 -12.25 1.35 -24.79
CA GLY A 234 -12.13 0.43 -23.67
C GLY A 234 -13.22 0.73 -22.66
N GLY A 235 -14.48 0.59 -23.10
CA GLY A 235 -15.44 0.00 -22.19
C GLY A 235 -14.74 -1.19 -21.57
N LYS A 236 -14.78 -1.28 -20.23
CA LYS A 236 -14.49 -2.55 -19.58
C LYS A 236 -15.12 -3.60 -20.49
N THR A 237 -14.33 -4.54 -20.99
CA THR A 237 -14.90 -5.86 -21.18
C THR A 237 -15.20 -6.31 -19.75
N THR A 238 -16.21 -5.70 -19.12
CA THR A 238 -17.21 -6.46 -18.40
C THR A 238 -17.58 -7.47 -19.45
N VAL A 239 -16.89 -8.61 -19.40
CA VAL A 239 -17.61 -9.85 -19.40
C VAL A 239 -18.73 -9.56 -18.43
N THR A 240 -19.88 -9.14 -18.96
CA THR A 240 -21.12 -9.30 -18.26
C THR A 240 -21.20 -10.80 -18.14
N SER A 241 -20.53 -11.32 -17.11
CA SER A 241 -21.03 -12.47 -16.42
C SER A 241 -22.42 -12.00 -16.06
N THR A 242 -23.38 -12.39 -16.90
CA THR A 242 -24.71 -12.64 -16.41
C THR A 242 -24.45 -13.47 -15.18
N ARG A 243 -24.50 -12.84 -14.01
CA ARG A 243 -24.52 -13.55 -12.74
C ARG A 243 -25.70 -14.49 -12.95
N ALA A 244 -25.40 -15.74 -13.28
CA ALA A 244 -26.42 -16.75 -13.37
C ALA A 244 -27.14 -16.63 -12.04
N ALA A 245 -28.48 -16.63 -12.06
CA ALA A 245 -29.21 -16.73 -10.83
C ALA A 245 -28.54 -17.86 -10.04
N ILE A 246 -28.25 -17.62 -8.75
CA ILE A 246 -27.67 -18.63 -7.89
C ILE A 246 -28.75 -19.71 -7.78
N HIS A 247 -28.73 -20.64 -8.72
CA HIS A 247 -29.47 -21.87 -8.68
C HIS A 247 -28.73 -22.76 -7.68
N ASP A 248 -29.42 -23.74 -7.11
CA ASP A 248 -28.81 -24.82 -6.29
C ASP A 248 -27.95 -25.76 -7.17
N ASP A 249 -27.23 -25.18 -8.14
CA ASP A 249 -26.35 -25.89 -9.04
C ASP A 249 -25.15 -26.43 -8.23
N PRO A 250 -24.78 -27.71 -8.42
CA PRO A 250 -23.63 -28.28 -7.76
C PRO A 250 -22.33 -27.53 -8.10
N ILE A 251 -21.45 -27.38 -7.10
CA ILE A 251 -20.11 -26.82 -7.31
C ILE A 251 -19.24 -27.84 -8.05
N ALA A 252 -18.72 -27.43 -9.21
CA ALA A 252 -17.77 -28.24 -9.98
C ALA A 252 -16.33 -27.99 -9.51
N ILE A 253 -15.62 -29.07 -9.16
CA ILE A 253 -14.17 -29.03 -8.94
C ILE A 253 -13.50 -29.22 -10.30
N VAL A 254 -12.94 -28.14 -10.84
CA VAL A 254 -12.36 -28.12 -12.21
C VAL A 254 -10.84 -28.32 -12.24
N GLY A 255 -10.17 -28.23 -11.10
CA GLY A 255 -8.74 -28.44 -10.96
C GLY A 255 -8.35 -28.66 -9.50
N MET A 256 -7.28 -29.41 -9.28
CA MET A 256 -6.72 -29.66 -7.94
C MET A 256 -5.21 -29.94 -8.06
N ASP A 257 -4.47 -29.58 -7.03
CA ASP A 257 -3.07 -29.96 -6.84
C ASP A 257 -2.87 -30.27 -5.35
N CYS A 258 -1.90 -31.11 -5.01
CA CYS A 258 -1.61 -31.43 -3.62
C CYS A 258 -0.14 -31.76 -3.40
N ARG A 259 0.35 -31.43 -2.21
CA ARG A 259 1.62 -31.90 -1.68
C ARG A 259 1.35 -32.66 -0.40
N LEU A 260 1.67 -33.95 -0.39
CA LEU A 260 1.40 -34.84 0.73
C LEU A 260 2.65 -35.71 1.02
N PRO A 261 2.76 -36.25 2.24
CA PRO A 261 3.84 -37.17 2.63
C PRO A 261 3.93 -38.42 1.73
N GLY A 262 5.12 -39.04 1.65
CA GLY A 262 5.34 -40.26 0.88
C GLY A 262 5.60 -40.01 -0.61
N ALA A 263 6.33 -38.93 -0.95
CA ALA A 263 6.62 -38.49 -2.31
C ALA A 263 5.36 -38.20 -3.17
N VAL A 264 4.29 -37.72 -2.55
CA VAL A 264 3.05 -37.35 -3.25
C VAL A 264 3.10 -35.88 -3.66
N GLY A 265 3.43 -35.66 -4.94
CA GLY A 265 3.52 -34.33 -5.55
C GLY A 265 2.28 -33.92 -6.35
N SER A 266 1.29 -34.82 -6.47
CA SER A 266 0.13 -34.63 -7.32
C SER A 266 -1.04 -35.53 -6.91
N PRO A 267 -2.27 -35.20 -7.36
CA PRO A 267 -3.44 -36.08 -7.26
C PRO A 267 -3.19 -37.48 -7.84
N GLU A 268 -2.42 -37.59 -8.91
CA GLU A 268 -2.11 -38.88 -9.56
C GLU A 268 -1.09 -39.70 -8.75
N ASP A 269 -0.16 -39.04 -8.04
CA ASP A 269 0.72 -39.71 -7.09
C ASP A 269 -0.07 -40.21 -5.86
N LEU A 270 -1.02 -39.41 -5.39
CA LEU A 270 -1.91 -39.79 -4.29
C LEU A 270 -2.73 -41.03 -4.68
N TRP A 271 -3.32 -41.02 -5.87
CA TRP A 271 -4.08 -42.16 -6.37
C TRP A 271 -3.24 -43.44 -6.39
N ARG A 272 -2.02 -43.37 -6.95
CA ARG A 272 -1.09 -44.52 -6.98
C ARG A 272 -0.71 -44.98 -5.57
N MET A 273 -0.43 -44.06 -4.64
CA MET A 273 -0.15 -44.40 -3.25
C MET A 273 -1.29 -45.19 -2.59
N LEU A 274 -2.53 -44.78 -2.82
CA LEU A 274 -3.72 -45.43 -2.28
C LEU A 274 -3.97 -46.79 -2.93
N GLU A 275 -3.82 -46.89 -4.25
CA GLU A 275 -3.98 -48.14 -5.00
C GLU A 275 -2.93 -49.19 -4.59
N ASP A 276 -1.68 -48.76 -4.40
CA ASP A 276 -0.58 -49.60 -3.94
C ASP A 276 -0.65 -49.95 -2.44
N GLY A 277 -1.53 -49.30 -1.67
CA GLY A 277 -1.62 -49.44 -0.21
C GLY A 277 -0.34 -49.04 0.53
N ARG A 278 0.40 -48.03 0.03
CA ARG A 278 1.66 -47.58 0.62
C ARG A 278 1.43 -46.77 1.89
N ASP A 279 2.22 -47.04 2.92
CA ASP A 279 2.29 -46.25 4.15
C ASP A 279 3.41 -45.21 4.06
N SER A 280 3.12 -43.96 4.40
CA SER A 280 4.07 -42.84 4.40
C SER A 280 4.69 -42.55 5.77
N ILE A 281 4.31 -43.29 6.81
CA ILE A 281 4.83 -43.08 8.17
C ILE A 281 6.34 -43.28 8.15
N ALA A 282 7.07 -42.25 8.54
CA ALA A 282 8.53 -42.22 8.55
C ALA A 282 9.06 -41.67 9.89
N PRO A 283 10.32 -41.98 10.24
CA PRO A 283 11.02 -41.28 11.32
C PRO A 283 11.07 -39.76 11.07
N PHE A 284 11.35 -39.00 12.12
CA PHE A 284 11.49 -37.54 12.04
C PHE A 284 12.61 -37.16 11.04
N PRO A 285 12.41 -36.14 10.17
CA PRO A 285 13.42 -35.73 9.21
C PRO A 285 14.64 -35.10 9.89
N GLY A 286 15.84 -35.41 9.39
CA GLY A 286 17.10 -34.90 9.95
C GLY A 286 17.45 -33.45 9.55
N ASP A 287 16.67 -32.85 8.65
CA ASP A 287 16.91 -31.54 8.03
C ASP A 287 16.01 -30.42 8.60
N ARG A 288 15.25 -30.68 9.66
CA ARG A 288 14.35 -29.71 10.30
C ARG A 288 14.95 -29.02 11.53
N GLY A 289 16.17 -29.39 11.93
CA GLY A 289 16.86 -28.83 13.10
C GLY A 289 16.25 -29.22 14.45
N TRP A 290 15.39 -30.25 14.48
CA TRP A 290 14.71 -30.70 15.69
C TRP A 290 15.63 -31.55 16.57
N VAL A 291 15.62 -31.27 17.88
CA VAL A 291 16.32 -32.08 18.88
C VAL A 291 15.42 -33.25 19.29
N VAL A 292 15.54 -34.36 18.55
CA VAL A 292 14.69 -35.55 18.74
C VAL A 292 14.98 -36.25 20.07
N ASP A 293 16.19 -36.10 20.62
CA ASP A 293 16.60 -36.70 21.89
C ASP A 293 15.81 -36.16 23.10
N ASP A 294 15.30 -34.93 23.01
CA ASP A 294 14.50 -34.28 24.07
C ASP A 294 13.02 -34.74 24.08
N LEU A 295 12.59 -35.54 23.08
CA LEU A 295 11.24 -36.09 23.00
C LEU A 295 11.05 -37.38 23.83
N VAL A 296 12.13 -37.87 24.44
CA VAL A 296 12.11 -39.01 25.36
C VAL A 296 11.96 -38.48 26.78
N ALA A 297 10.85 -38.79 27.44
CA ALA A 297 10.67 -38.40 28.84
C ALA A 297 11.72 -39.08 29.74
N PRO A 298 12.15 -38.44 30.85
CA PRO A 298 13.17 -39.00 31.75
C PRO A 298 12.83 -40.38 32.36
N ASP A 299 11.55 -40.75 32.37
CA ASP A 299 11.04 -42.05 32.84
C ASP A 299 11.00 -43.13 31.74
N GLY A 300 11.45 -42.82 30.53
CA GLY A 300 11.46 -43.70 29.37
C GLY A 300 10.16 -43.73 28.57
N THR A 301 9.15 -42.93 28.94
CA THR A 301 7.92 -42.80 28.17
C THR A 301 8.22 -42.05 26.87
N ARG A 302 7.96 -42.69 25.73
CA ARG A 302 8.25 -42.11 24.41
C ARG A 302 7.01 -41.42 23.85
N ASN A 303 7.14 -40.14 23.50
CA ASN A 303 6.27 -39.57 22.46
C ASN A 303 6.53 -40.33 21.14
N THR A 304 5.56 -40.35 20.22
CA THR A 304 5.77 -41.01 18.91
C THR A 304 7.00 -40.44 18.22
N LEU A 305 7.89 -41.31 17.73
CA LEU A 305 9.11 -40.95 16.99
C LEU A 305 8.94 -41.13 15.48
N VAL A 306 7.70 -41.33 15.05
CA VAL A 306 7.32 -41.44 13.65
C VAL A 306 6.11 -40.55 13.37
N GLY A 307 6.03 -40.08 12.13
CA GLY A 307 4.96 -39.19 11.66
C GLY A 307 4.93 -39.15 10.13
N ASN A 308 4.09 -38.28 9.60
CA ASN A 308 3.98 -38.04 8.17
C ASN A 308 4.51 -36.64 7.88
N PHE A 309 5.54 -36.55 7.05
CA PHE A 309 6.26 -35.31 6.77
C PHE A 309 6.32 -35.06 5.27
N LEU A 310 6.29 -33.78 4.88
CA LEU A 310 6.63 -33.41 3.52
C LEU A 310 8.15 -33.55 3.34
N ASP A 311 8.55 -34.22 2.27
CA ASP A 311 9.96 -34.48 1.94
C ASP A 311 10.70 -33.15 1.71
N ASP A 312 10.15 -32.29 0.85
CA ASP A 312 10.68 -30.96 0.54
C ASP A 312 9.71 -29.87 0.98
N VAL A 313 10.14 -29.08 1.97
CA VAL A 313 9.44 -27.87 2.46
C VAL A 313 10.23 -26.59 2.19
N ALA A 314 11.48 -26.71 1.73
CA ALA A 314 12.37 -25.58 1.52
C ALA A 314 12.36 -25.13 0.05
N GLY A 315 12.14 -26.05 -0.88
CA GLY A 315 12.03 -25.82 -2.30
C GLY A 315 10.94 -24.81 -2.63
N PHE A 316 11.32 -23.80 -3.41
CA PHE A 316 10.45 -22.75 -3.91
C PHE A 316 11.15 -22.02 -5.08
N ASP A 317 10.40 -21.64 -6.10
CA ASP A 317 10.91 -20.77 -7.18
C ASP A 317 10.50 -19.31 -6.94
N PRO A 318 11.30 -18.52 -6.20
CA PRO A 318 10.91 -17.15 -5.85
C PRO A 318 10.90 -16.22 -7.07
N ALA A 319 11.77 -16.45 -8.06
CA ALA A 319 11.86 -15.60 -9.23
C ALA A 319 10.60 -15.70 -10.10
N PHE A 320 10.04 -16.90 -10.23
CA PHE A 320 8.78 -17.13 -10.93
C PHE A 320 7.62 -16.28 -10.34
N PHE A 321 7.57 -16.15 -9.02
CA PHE A 321 6.55 -15.38 -8.31
C PHE A 321 6.92 -13.90 -8.11
N GLY A 322 8.04 -13.43 -8.64
CA GLY A 322 8.51 -12.05 -8.45
C GLY A 322 8.90 -11.73 -7.00
N ILE A 323 9.32 -12.73 -6.25
CA ILE A 323 9.72 -12.65 -4.84
C ILE A 323 11.25 -12.61 -4.76
N SER A 324 11.79 -11.72 -3.94
CA SER A 324 13.24 -11.64 -3.76
C SER A 324 13.77 -12.87 -2.97
N PRO A 325 15.00 -13.35 -3.21
CA PRO A 325 15.56 -14.45 -2.43
C PRO A 325 15.57 -14.19 -0.91
N ARG A 326 15.73 -12.92 -0.51
CA ARG A 326 15.70 -12.51 0.90
C ARG A 326 14.30 -12.65 1.51
N GLU A 327 13.27 -12.23 0.78
CA GLU A 327 11.88 -12.42 1.24
C GLU A 327 11.53 -13.91 1.26
N ALA A 328 11.91 -14.67 0.23
CA ALA A 328 11.61 -16.09 0.13
C ALA A 328 12.18 -16.92 1.29
N ALA A 329 13.40 -16.60 1.75
CA ALA A 329 14.01 -17.23 2.92
C ALA A 329 13.21 -16.96 4.20
N ALA A 330 12.61 -15.77 4.28
CA ALA A 330 11.80 -15.36 5.42
C ALA A 330 10.38 -15.92 5.40
N MET A 331 9.82 -16.23 4.23
CA MET A 331 8.44 -16.70 4.08
C MET A 331 8.21 -18.05 4.73
N ASP A 332 7.10 -18.19 5.45
CA ASP A 332 6.63 -19.49 5.93
C ASP A 332 6.51 -20.49 4.76
N PRO A 333 7.07 -21.72 4.86
CA PRO A 333 6.88 -22.79 3.87
C PRO A 333 5.43 -23.00 3.43
N GLN A 334 4.45 -22.81 4.32
CA GLN A 334 3.02 -22.89 4.00
C GLN A 334 2.64 -21.88 2.90
N GLN A 335 3.15 -20.64 2.97
CA GLN A 335 2.88 -19.63 1.94
C GLN A 335 3.52 -20.01 0.59
N ARG A 336 4.75 -20.55 0.62
CA ARG A 336 5.49 -20.98 -0.57
C ARG A 336 4.79 -22.15 -1.27
N LEU A 337 4.45 -23.19 -0.52
CA LEU A 337 3.74 -24.37 -1.03
C LEU A 337 2.35 -24.02 -1.55
N LEU A 338 1.64 -23.14 -0.86
CA LEU A 338 0.32 -22.66 -1.29
C LEU A 338 0.38 -21.93 -2.63
N LEU A 339 1.39 -21.08 -2.86
CA LEU A 339 1.56 -20.38 -4.12
C LEU A 339 1.77 -21.37 -5.29
N GLU A 340 2.67 -22.34 -5.11
CA GLU A 340 2.92 -23.35 -6.15
C GLU A 340 1.70 -24.23 -6.42
N THR A 341 1.06 -24.73 -5.36
CA THR A 341 -0.11 -25.61 -5.49
C THR A 341 -1.30 -24.88 -6.09
N SER A 342 -1.52 -23.61 -5.73
CA SER A 342 -2.55 -22.78 -6.35
C SER A 342 -2.28 -22.58 -7.85
N TRP A 343 -1.02 -22.31 -8.22
CA TRP A 343 -0.62 -22.17 -9.63
C TRP A 343 -0.86 -23.45 -10.43
N ARG A 344 -0.36 -24.58 -9.93
CA ARG A 344 -0.55 -25.88 -10.57
C ARG A 344 -2.02 -26.28 -10.66
N ALA A 345 -2.83 -25.98 -9.65
CA ALA A 345 -4.27 -26.27 -9.68
C ALA A 345 -5.00 -25.48 -10.78
N VAL A 346 -4.64 -24.21 -10.98
CA VAL A 346 -5.18 -23.38 -12.06
C VAL A 346 -4.73 -23.91 -13.43
N GLU A 347 -3.45 -24.24 -13.60
CA GLU A 347 -2.95 -24.79 -14.86
C GLU A 347 -3.61 -26.14 -15.20
N ARG A 348 -3.77 -27.02 -14.20
CA ARG A 348 -4.45 -28.32 -14.35
C ARG A 348 -5.92 -28.18 -14.72
N SER A 349 -6.57 -27.06 -14.37
CA SER A 349 -7.93 -26.76 -14.82
C SER A 349 -8.03 -26.30 -16.29
N GLY A 350 -6.89 -26.16 -16.98
CA GLY A 350 -6.84 -25.65 -18.35
C GLY A 350 -7.08 -24.14 -18.45
N ILE A 351 -7.07 -23.44 -17.31
CA ILE A 351 -7.23 -21.98 -17.24
C ILE A 351 -5.85 -21.33 -17.35
N ASN A 352 -5.72 -20.33 -18.21
CA ASN A 352 -4.51 -19.48 -18.24
C ASN A 352 -4.48 -18.60 -16.98
N PRO A 353 -3.49 -18.73 -16.08
CA PRO A 353 -3.42 -17.94 -14.85
C PRO A 353 -3.46 -16.42 -15.09
N ALA A 354 -2.85 -15.95 -16.17
CA ALA A 354 -2.84 -14.53 -16.52
C ALA A 354 -4.24 -13.98 -16.87
N SER A 355 -5.16 -14.85 -17.29
CA SER A 355 -6.54 -14.47 -17.61
C SER A 355 -7.41 -14.19 -16.37
N LEU A 356 -6.97 -14.64 -15.19
CA LEU A 356 -7.67 -14.41 -13.93
C LEU A 356 -7.42 -13.01 -13.34
N ARG A 357 -6.40 -12.31 -13.83
CA ARG A 357 -6.04 -10.97 -13.33
C ARG A 357 -7.17 -9.96 -13.60
N GLY A 358 -7.67 -9.33 -12.55
CA GLY A 358 -8.79 -8.39 -12.56
C GLY A 358 -10.17 -9.05 -12.48
N SER A 359 -10.24 -10.37 -12.25
CA SER A 359 -11.51 -11.09 -12.10
C SER A 359 -12.05 -11.02 -10.67
N GLU A 360 -13.36 -11.16 -10.49
CA GLU A 360 -14.03 -11.30 -9.18
C GLU A 360 -13.83 -12.70 -8.55
N THR A 361 -12.69 -13.35 -8.79
CA THR A 361 -12.37 -14.68 -8.24
C THR A 361 -11.98 -14.55 -6.76
N GLY A 362 -12.61 -15.34 -5.89
CA GLY A 362 -12.30 -15.37 -4.47
C GLY A 362 -11.26 -16.43 -4.10
N VAL A 363 -10.54 -16.20 -2.99
CA VAL A 363 -9.55 -17.11 -2.40
C VAL A 363 -9.96 -17.42 -0.97
N PHE A 364 -10.15 -18.70 -0.66
CA PHE A 364 -10.55 -19.18 0.66
C PHE A 364 -9.59 -20.27 1.11
N ILE A 365 -8.97 -20.09 2.27
CA ILE A 365 -7.90 -20.97 2.77
C ILE A 365 -8.19 -21.38 4.20
N GLY A 366 -8.09 -22.67 4.49
CA GLY A 366 -7.98 -23.18 5.85
C GLY A 366 -6.51 -23.26 6.25
N SER A 367 -6.15 -22.71 7.42
CA SER A 367 -4.79 -22.82 7.96
C SER A 367 -4.82 -22.77 9.47
N ASN A 368 -4.10 -23.70 10.09
CA ASN A 368 -3.82 -23.73 11.51
C ASN A 368 -2.31 -23.87 11.73
N GLY A 369 -1.82 -23.42 12.88
CA GLY A 369 -0.39 -23.41 13.19
C GLY A 369 0.39 -22.32 12.43
N GLN A 370 1.10 -21.49 13.17
CA GLN A 370 1.95 -20.41 12.64
C GLN A 370 3.30 -20.49 13.38
N ASP A 371 3.91 -21.66 13.28
CA ASP A 371 5.03 -22.06 14.13
C ASP A 371 6.36 -21.59 13.56
N TYR A 372 6.39 -21.22 12.27
CA TYR A 372 7.59 -20.77 11.58
C TYR A 372 8.21 -19.53 12.25
N THR A 373 7.37 -18.60 12.74
CA THR A 373 7.84 -17.44 13.51
C THR A 373 8.65 -17.86 14.72
N ALA A 374 8.18 -18.88 15.46
CA ALA A 374 8.82 -19.39 16.67
C ALA A 374 10.07 -20.24 16.36
N LEU A 375 10.05 -21.00 15.26
CA LEU A 375 11.16 -21.86 14.83
C LEU A 375 12.34 -21.08 14.25
N ALA A 376 12.10 -19.92 13.66
CA ALA A 376 13.14 -19.10 13.05
C ALA A 376 13.71 -18.01 13.99
N VAL A 377 13.23 -17.91 15.25
CA VAL A 377 13.77 -16.96 16.27
C VAL A 377 15.23 -17.28 16.57
N GLY A 378 16.13 -16.70 15.79
CA GLY A 378 17.58 -16.85 15.94
C GLY A 378 18.36 -16.42 14.70
N ASP A 379 17.77 -16.55 13.51
CA ASP A 379 18.47 -16.39 12.21
C ASP A 379 17.94 -15.22 11.35
N TRP A 380 17.17 -14.31 11.96
CA TRP A 380 16.46 -13.23 11.26
C TRP A 380 17.29 -11.96 10.99
N GLU A 381 18.62 -11.99 11.13
CA GLU A 381 19.46 -10.82 10.84
C GLU A 381 19.25 -10.34 9.38
N GLY A 382 18.56 -9.20 9.21
CA GLY A 382 18.27 -8.59 7.91
C GLY A 382 16.88 -8.88 7.31
N ALA A 383 15.98 -9.55 8.05
CA ALA A 383 14.60 -9.82 7.62
C ALA A 383 13.54 -8.84 8.16
N ASP A 384 13.94 -7.82 8.94
CA ASP A 384 13.06 -6.93 9.73
C ASP A 384 11.86 -6.33 8.96
N GLY A 385 12.01 -6.09 7.66
CA GLY A 385 10.94 -5.54 6.81
C GLY A 385 9.89 -6.55 6.34
N TYR A 386 10.21 -7.85 6.33
CA TYR A 386 9.35 -8.91 5.75
C TYR A 386 8.67 -9.78 6.81
N LEU A 387 9.13 -9.74 8.06
CA LEU A 387 8.65 -10.61 9.14
C LEU A 387 7.12 -10.56 9.34
N SER A 388 6.53 -9.37 9.23
CA SER A 388 5.09 -9.17 9.44
C SER A 388 4.24 -9.83 8.37
N THR A 389 4.70 -9.89 7.13
CA THR A 389 3.98 -10.52 6.01
C THR A 389 4.37 -11.99 5.81
N ALA A 390 5.55 -12.37 6.25
CA ALA A 390 6.11 -13.70 6.06
C ALA A 390 5.39 -14.81 6.85
N THR A 391 4.71 -14.47 7.95
CA THR A 391 4.15 -15.47 8.90
C THR A 391 2.72 -15.17 9.36
N ALA A 392 2.09 -14.10 8.87
CA ALA A 392 0.70 -13.82 9.22
C ALA A 392 -0.27 -14.73 8.43
N GLY A 393 -1.16 -15.43 9.12
CA GLY A 393 -2.14 -16.33 8.49
C GLY A 393 -3.07 -15.65 7.47
N SER A 394 -3.41 -14.36 7.69
CA SER A 394 -4.18 -13.56 6.72
C SER A 394 -3.45 -13.34 5.40
N VAL A 395 -2.12 -13.47 5.37
CA VAL A 395 -1.31 -13.27 4.16
C VAL A 395 -1.40 -14.47 3.22
N LEU A 396 -1.79 -15.66 3.69
CA LEU A 396 -1.96 -16.84 2.83
C LEU A 396 -2.94 -16.55 1.68
N SER A 397 -4.16 -16.12 2.00
CA SER A 397 -5.18 -15.82 0.99
C SER A 397 -4.86 -14.53 0.23
N GLY A 398 -4.36 -13.51 0.92
CA GLY A 398 -3.96 -12.24 0.32
C GLY A 398 -2.84 -12.38 -0.72
N ARG A 399 -1.81 -13.20 -0.46
CA ARG A 399 -0.67 -13.38 -1.35
C ARG A 399 -1.06 -14.14 -2.63
N VAL A 400 -1.90 -15.17 -2.52
CA VAL A 400 -2.49 -15.82 -3.70
C VAL A 400 -3.31 -14.80 -4.50
N SER A 401 -4.20 -14.05 -3.86
CA SER A 401 -4.98 -13.01 -4.53
C SER A 401 -4.08 -11.99 -5.24
N TYR A 402 -2.98 -11.57 -4.61
CA TYR A 402 -2.03 -10.61 -5.16
C TYR A 402 -1.26 -11.16 -6.38
N VAL A 403 -0.71 -12.37 -6.29
CA VAL A 403 0.08 -13.00 -7.36
C VAL A 403 -0.75 -13.19 -8.64
N PHE A 404 -1.97 -13.72 -8.48
CA PHE A 404 -2.90 -13.90 -9.61
C PHE A 404 -3.60 -12.60 -10.01
N GLY A 405 -3.57 -11.57 -9.15
CA GLY A 405 -4.25 -10.29 -9.32
C GLY A 405 -5.78 -10.44 -9.28
N LEU A 406 -6.30 -11.22 -8.36
CA LEU A 406 -7.73 -11.46 -8.18
C LEU A 406 -8.35 -10.35 -7.33
N GLU A 407 -9.53 -9.89 -7.73
CA GLU A 407 -10.27 -8.78 -7.08
C GLU A 407 -11.47 -9.27 -6.26
N GLY A 408 -11.66 -10.58 -6.11
CA GLY A 408 -12.70 -11.17 -5.26
C GLY A 408 -12.31 -11.24 -3.77
N PRO A 409 -13.18 -11.82 -2.92
CA PRO A 409 -12.90 -11.96 -1.49
C PRO A 409 -11.66 -12.83 -1.22
N ALA A 410 -10.80 -12.40 -0.29
CA ALA A 410 -9.68 -13.20 0.20
C ALA A 410 -9.84 -13.45 1.70
N LEU A 411 -9.98 -14.71 2.09
CA LEU A 411 -10.24 -15.12 3.47
C LEU A 411 -9.36 -16.31 3.88
N THR A 412 -8.72 -16.20 5.03
CA THR A 412 -8.09 -17.33 5.73
C THR A 412 -8.93 -17.67 6.97
N VAL A 413 -9.20 -18.95 7.20
CA VAL A 413 -9.98 -19.50 8.32
C VAL A 413 -9.08 -20.45 9.12
N ASP A 414 -9.12 -20.34 10.45
CA ASP A 414 -8.46 -21.25 11.41
C ASP A 414 -9.50 -22.23 11.98
#